data_AF-A0A1I7MT96-F1
#
_entry.id   AF-A0A1I7MT96-F1
#
_cell.length_a   1.000
_cell.length_b   1.000
_cell.length_c   1.000
_cell.angle_alpha   90.00
_cell.angle_beta   90.00
_cell.angle_gamma   90.00
#
_symmetry.space_group_name_H-M   'P 1'
#
loop_
_entity.id
_entity.type
_entity.pdbx_description
1 polymer ?
#
loop_
_entity_poly.entity_id
_entity_poly.type
_entity_poly.pdbx_seq_one_letter_code
_entity_poly.pdbx_strand_id
1 'polypeptide(L)'
;MGIVLERVGELPCPLRCLLLSLFLLGALTAELRRAEANHHNVDTLLPRLVRARGFADADDIASVIHHRLANATTRPAGSGRTRQAPRLIAGLIPEATGPMTPDMQRALTERRHLIETRAEAVLDTALHTHEPWVTALGPIPATGRERQQWRRRALVVAAYRDRYQITDPAPLGSQPESTAQKIDRARAETALRTLARPTIHDERRRPAPQASRQLV
;
A
#
# COMPACT_ATOMS: atom_id res chain seq x y z
N MET A 1 1.85 2.73 22.82
CA MET A 1 3.10 3.42 22.40
C MET A 1 3.43 4.67 23.23
N GLY A 2 2.75 4.95 24.35
CA GLY A 2 2.98 6.19 25.13
C GLY A 2 4.13 6.15 26.15
N ILE A 3 4.59 4.97 26.58
CA ILE A 3 5.53 4.85 27.72
C ILE A 3 7.00 4.97 27.27
N VAL A 4 7.30 4.70 26.00
CA VAL A 4 8.70 4.73 25.49
C VAL A 4 9.17 6.16 25.21
N LEU A 5 8.27 7.07 24.83
CA LEU A 5 8.62 8.47 24.51
C LEU A 5 8.88 9.31 25.76
N GLU A 6 8.23 9.00 26.89
CA GLU A 6 8.35 9.79 28.13
C GLU A 6 9.70 9.56 28.84
N ARG A 7 10.32 8.39 28.66
CA ARG A 7 11.67 8.09 29.19
C ARG A 7 12.84 8.63 28.35
N VAL A 8 12.60 9.16 27.15
CA VAL A 8 13.66 9.76 26.31
C VAL A 8 14.02 11.17 26.78
N GLY A 9 13.14 11.82 27.55
CA GLY A 9 13.36 13.17 28.09
C GLY A 9 14.46 13.27 29.15
N GLU A 10 14.76 12.18 29.88
CA GLU A 10 15.67 12.19 31.04
C GLU A 10 17.07 11.62 30.77
N LEU A 11 17.37 11.20 29.54
CA LEU A 11 18.69 10.66 29.20
C LEU A 11 19.71 11.80 28.98
N PRO A 12 20.96 11.65 29.45
CA PRO A 12 22.01 12.62 29.18
C PRO A 12 22.20 12.79 27.66
N CYS A 13 22.39 14.03 27.21
CA CYS A 13 22.45 14.44 25.79
C CYS A 13 23.16 13.46 24.83
N PRO A 14 24.34 12.87 25.13
CA PRO A 14 24.98 11.94 24.20
C PRO A 14 24.18 10.65 23.97
N LEU A 15 23.51 10.10 25.00
CA LEU A 15 22.70 8.89 24.88
C LEU A 15 21.37 9.18 24.16
N ARG A 16 20.80 10.37 24.35
CA ARG A 16 19.60 10.81 23.64
C ARG A 16 19.85 10.95 22.14
N CYS A 17 20.96 11.55 21.74
CA CYS A 17 21.36 11.67 20.32
C CYS A 17 21.69 10.30 19.69
N LEU A 18 22.28 9.38 20.44
CA LEU A 18 22.62 8.04 19.95
C LEU A 18 21.37 7.16 19.76
N LEU A 19 20.39 7.28 20.65
CA LEU A 19 19.11 6.56 20.54
C LEU A 19 18.20 7.15 19.45
N LEU A 20 18.16 8.48 19.32
CA LEU A 20 17.47 9.16 18.22
C LEU A 20 18.08 8.81 16.86
N SER A 21 19.41 8.84 16.72
CA SER A 21 20.08 8.48 15.46
C SER A 21 19.88 7.02 15.06
N LEU A 22 19.86 6.09 16.02
CA LEU A 22 19.57 4.68 15.75
C LEU A 22 18.12 4.45 15.30
N PHE A 23 17.16 5.13 15.92
CA PHE A 23 15.74 5.05 15.53
C PHE A 23 15.50 5.67 14.14
N LEU A 24 16.19 6.78 13.86
CA LEU A 24 16.14 7.47 12.57
C LEU A 24 16.73 6.61 11.44
N LEU A 25 17.80 5.85 11.74
CA LEU A 25 18.37 4.86 10.81
C LEU A 25 17.40 3.72 10.52
N GLY A 26 16.65 3.27 11.53
CA GLY A 26 15.59 2.27 11.36
C GLY A 26 14.45 2.77 10.46
N ALA A 27 13.96 3.98 10.69
CA ALA A 27 12.93 4.62 9.87
C ALA A 27 13.41 4.81 8.41
N LEU A 28 14.64 5.28 8.22
CA LEU A 28 15.23 5.46 6.90
C LEU A 28 15.38 4.12 6.15
N THR A 29 15.85 3.08 6.82
CA THR A 29 16.00 1.74 6.21
C THR A 29 14.65 1.17 5.80
N ALA A 30 13.60 1.37 6.62
CA ALA A 30 12.25 0.96 6.29
C ALA A 30 11.69 1.71 5.07
N GLU A 31 11.91 3.02 4.97
CA GLU A 31 11.49 3.83 3.82
C GLU A 31 12.24 3.43 2.54
N LEU A 32 13.54 3.13 2.62
CA LEU A 32 14.32 2.66 1.47
C LEU A 32 13.85 1.29 0.98
N ARG A 33 13.63 0.35 1.90
CA ARG A 33 13.06 -0.97 1.56
C ARG A 33 11.67 -0.85 0.95
N ARG A 34 10.87 0.12 1.42
CA ARG A 34 9.57 0.42 0.83
C ARG A 34 9.70 1.03 -0.56
N ALA A 35 10.65 1.93 -0.77
CA ALA A 35 10.92 2.51 -2.08
C ALA A 35 11.31 1.40 -3.09
N GLU A 36 12.21 0.49 -2.69
CA GLU A 36 12.60 -0.68 -3.47
C GLU A 36 11.41 -1.59 -3.79
N ALA A 37 10.58 -1.92 -2.81
CA ALA A 37 9.36 -2.73 -3.00
C ALA A 37 8.33 -2.04 -3.92
N ASN A 38 8.37 -0.70 -4.03
CA ASN A 38 7.60 0.06 -4.99
C ASN A 38 8.32 0.26 -6.35
N HIS A 39 9.40 -0.48 -6.59
CA HIS A 39 10.25 -0.46 -7.79
C HIS A 39 11.05 0.84 -8.03
N HIS A 40 11.27 1.64 -6.99
CA HIS A 40 12.27 2.71 -7.08
C HIS A 40 13.67 2.10 -7.09
N ASN A 41 14.50 2.47 -8.07
CA ASN A 41 15.91 2.10 -8.09
C ASN A 41 16.66 2.93 -7.04
N VAL A 42 16.89 2.33 -5.86
CA VAL A 42 17.52 2.98 -4.71
C VAL A 42 18.96 3.40 -4.99
N ASP A 43 19.73 2.58 -5.74
CA ASP A 43 21.13 2.84 -6.09
C ASP A 43 21.31 4.11 -6.95
N THR A 44 20.29 4.45 -7.75
CA THR A 44 20.27 5.71 -8.51
C THR A 44 19.62 6.85 -7.75
N LEU A 45 18.65 6.55 -6.88
CA LEU A 45 17.83 7.55 -6.18
C LEU A 45 18.60 8.19 -5.03
N LEU A 46 19.24 7.39 -4.16
CA LEU A 46 19.99 7.90 -3.00
C LEU A 46 21.10 8.87 -3.40
N PRO A 47 22.02 8.52 -4.33
CA PRO A 47 23.09 9.44 -4.74
C PRO A 47 22.57 10.74 -5.36
N ARG A 48 21.39 10.73 -6.00
CA ARG A 48 20.75 11.93 -6.55
C ARG A 48 20.19 12.82 -5.44
N LEU A 49 19.55 12.24 -4.42
CA LEU A 49 19.01 12.98 -3.27
C LEU A 49 20.11 13.63 -2.43
N VAL A 50 21.24 12.95 -2.28
CA VAL A 50 22.43 13.46 -1.58
C VAL A 50 23.06 14.63 -2.36
N ARG A 51 23.15 14.52 -3.69
CA ARG A 51 23.74 15.56 -4.55
C ARG A 51 22.84 16.78 -4.82
N ALA A 52 21.52 16.66 -4.65
CA ALA A 52 20.56 17.69 -5.05
C ALA A 52 20.70 19.03 -4.30
N ARG A 53 21.21 19.04 -3.06
CA ARG A 53 21.56 20.24 -2.28
C ARG A 53 22.52 19.87 -1.15
N GLY A 54 23.54 20.71 -0.94
CA GLY A 54 24.50 20.57 0.16
C GLY A 54 23.83 20.52 1.53
N PHE A 55 24.52 19.90 2.50
CA PHE A 55 24.05 19.71 3.88
C PHE A 55 24.60 20.76 4.86
N ALA A 56 25.21 21.83 4.34
CA ALA A 56 26.00 22.78 5.12
C ALA A 56 25.21 23.43 6.28
N ASP A 57 23.89 23.63 6.10
CA ASP A 57 23.00 24.25 7.10
C ASP A 57 22.00 23.26 7.74
N ALA A 58 22.27 21.95 7.67
CA ALA A 58 21.35 20.93 8.17
C ALA A 58 21.69 20.51 9.61
N ASP A 59 20.88 20.93 10.58
CA ASP A 59 20.98 20.48 11.99
C ASP A 59 20.81 18.96 12.14
N ASP A 60 20.09 18.31 11.20
CA ASP A 60 19.95 16.85 11.11
C ASP A 60 19.92 16.37 9.65
N ILE A 61 21.07 15.89 9.18
CA ILE A 61 21.28 15.35 7.83
C ILE A 61 20.32 14.19 7.53
N ALA A 62 20.06 13.33 8.51
CA ALA A 62 19.22 12.16 8.31
C ALA A 62 17.73 12.53 8.18
N SER A 63 17.27 13.55 8.90
CA SER A 63 15.92 14.14 8.68
C SER A 63 15.77 14.76 7.29
N VAL A 64 16.81 15.46 6.79
CA VAL A 64 16.80 16.01 5.42
C VAL A 64 16.75 14.92 4.36
N ILE A 65 17.56 13.86 4.50
CA ILE A 65 17.53 12.71 3.59
C ILE A 65 16.17 12.00 3.66
N HIS A 66 15.63 11.80 4.86
CA HIS A 66 14.31 11.20 5.05
C HIS A 66 13.21 12.01 4.36
N HIS A 67 13.17 13.34 4.54
CA HIS A 67 12.19 14.20 3.88
C HIS A 67 12.33 14.18 2.35
N ARG A 68 13.57 14.22 1.83
CA ARG A 68 13.85 14.14 0.39
C ARG A 68 13.41 12.80 -0.20
N LEU A 69 13.69 11.70 0.50
CA LEU A 69 13.27 10.36 0.12
C LEU A 69 11.75 10.26 0.09
N ALA A 70 11.08 10.68 1.17
CA ALA A 70 9.63 10.69 1.28
C ALA A 70 8.96 11.52 0.18
N ASN A 71 9.55 12.63 -0.25
CA ASN A 71 9.05 13.43 -1.36
C ASN A 71 9.27 12.74 -2.72
N ALA A 72 10.45 12.16 -2.94
CA ALA A 72 10.80 11.49 -4.20
C ALA A 72 9.98 10.22 -4.46
N THR A 73 9.52 9.56 -3.40
CA THR A 73 8.70 8.33 -3.48
C THR A 73 7.20 8.58 -3.42
N THR A 74 6.73 9.84 -3.28
CA THR A 74 5.29 10.18 -3.35
C THR A 74 4.63 9.74 -4.66
N ARG A 75 5.40 9.73 -5.75
CA ARG A 75 4.95 9.32 -7.08
C ARG A 75 5.31 7.85 -7.28
N PRO A 76 4.39 7.01 -7.81
CA PRO A 76 4.70 5.62 -8.15
C PRO A 76 5.96 5.55 -9.01
N ALA A 77 6.84 4.57 -8.75
CA ALA A 77 8.07 4.43 -9.52
C ALA A 77 7.77 4.28 -11.03
N GLY A 78 8.52 5.04 -11.83
CA GLY A 78 8.48 4.99 -13.30
C GLY A 78 7.50 5.98 -13.95
N SER A 79 8.05 6.98 -14.65
CA SER A 79 7.36 7.71 -15.71
C SER A 79 7.80 7.13 -17.07
N GLY A 80 7.17 6.05 -17.54
CA GLY A 80 7.52 5.42 -18.83
C GLY A 80 6.86 4.07 -19.11
N ARG A 81 7.12 3.55 -20.34
CA ARG A 81 6.55 2.31 -20.94
C ARG A 81 6.89 1.00 -20.22
N THR A 82 7.74 1.02 -19.19
CA THR A 82 8.15 -0.14 -18.37
C THR A 82 7.57 -0.06 -16.96
N ARG A 83 6.29 0.29 -16.86
CA ARG A 83 5.57 0.37 -15.59
C ARG A 83 5.27 -1.04 -15.09
N GLN A 84 6.23 -1.69 -14.41
CA GLN A 84 5.96 -2.94 -13.72
C GLN A 84 5.17 -2.62 -12.45
N ALA A 85 3.93 -3.11 -12.37
CA ALA A 85 3.15 -2.97 -11.15
C ALA A 85 3.76 -3.88 -10.07
N PRO A 86 3.97 -3.38 -8.83
CA PRO A 86 4.47 -4.21 -7.76
C PRO A 86 3.53 -5.38 -7.49
N ARG A 87 4.11 -6.52 -7.11
CA ARG A 87 3.33 -7.63 -6.56
C ARG A 87 2.82 -7.19 -5.20
N LEU A 88 1.50 -7.26 -5.01
CA LEU A 88 0.84 -6.72 -3.82
C LEU A 88 0.27 -7.85 -2.96
N ILE A 89 0.53 -7.76 -1.66
CA ILE A 89 -0.08 -8.53 -0.58
C ILE A 89 -1.39 -7.85 -0.20
N ALA A 90 -2.49 -8.62 -0.18
CA ALA A 90 -3.85 -8.11 0.03
C ALA A 90 -4.23 -6.94 -0.92
N GLY A 91 -3.57 -6.85 -2.08
CA GLY A 91 -3.75 -5.76 -3.05
C GLY A 91 -3.34 -4.37 -2.57
N LEU A 92 -2.61 -4.26 -1.45
CA LEU A 92 -2.23 -2.99 -0.84
C LEU A 92 -0.71 -2.89 -0.60
N ILE A 93 -0.12 -3.89 0.05
CA ILE A 93 1.25 -3.83 0.56
C ILE A 93 2.20 -4.41 -0.49
N PRO A 94 3.24 -3.68 -0.93
CA PRO A 94 4.19 -4.24 -1.89
C PRO A 94 5.00 -5.36 -1.25
N GLU A 95 5.12 -6.48 -1.97
CA GLU A 95 5.96 -7.61 -1.60
C GLU A 95 7.43 -7.18 -1.62
N ALA A 96 8.19 -7.55 -0.59
CA ALA A 96 9.62 -7.29 -0.57
C ALA A 96 10.30 -8.22 -1.58
N THR A 97 10.82 -7.66 -2.67
CA THR A 97 11.54 -8.39 -3.70
C THR A 97 13.00 -7.94 -3.70
N GLY A 98 13.91 -8.81 -3.26
CA GLY A 98 15.34 -8.54 -3.22
C GLY A 98 16.12 -9.76 -2.72
N PRO A 99 17.46 -9.76 -2.81
CA PRO A 99 18.29 -10.85 -2.29
C PRO A 99 18.03 -11.06 -0.79
N MET A 100 17.70 -12.29 -0.40
CA MET A 100 17.35 -12.66 0.96
C MET A 100 17.72 -14.11 1.25
N THR A 101 17.92 -14.42 2.53
CA THR A 101 18.12 -15.81 2.96
C THR A 101 16.80 -16.60 2.82
N PRO A 102 16.86 -17.93 2.65
CA PRO A 102 15.66 -18.77 2.56
C PRO A 102 14.73 -18.64 3.79
N ASP A 103 15.30 -18.51 4.98
CA ASP A 103 14.53 -18.36 6.22
C ASP A 103 13.80 -17.01 6.28
N MET A 104 14.45 -15.92 5.84
CA MET A 104 13.79 -14.61 5.75
C MET A 104 12.67 -14.64 4.71
N GLN A 105 12.88 -15.31 3.57
CA GLN A 105 11.85 -15.48 2.55
C GLN A 105 10.64 -16.28 3.08
N ARG A 106 10.90 -17.34 3.85
CA ARG A 106 9.84 -18.14 4.51
C ARG A 106 9.06 -17.29 5.51
N ALA A 107 9.74 -16.57 6.40
CA ALA A 107 9.09 -15.72 7.39
C ALA A 107 8.22 -14.62 6.73
N LEU A 108 8.68 -14.02 5.63
CA LEU A 108 7.89 -13.04 4.88
C LEU A 108 6.68 -13.69 4.18
N THR A 109 6.81 -14.93 3.71
CA THR A 109 5.72 -15.69 3.10
C THR A 109 4.64 -16.05 4.11
N GLU A 110 5.03 -16.50 5.31
CA GLU A 110 4.12 -16.76 6.42
C GLU A 110 3.41 -15.48 6.86
N ARG A 111 4.17 -14.38 7.01
CA ARG A 111 3.60 -13.07 7.35
C ARG A 111 2.61 -12.58 6.29
N ARG A 112 2.91 -12.78 5.00
CA ARG A 112 1.98 -12.46 3.91
C ARG A 112 0.65 -13.18 4.10
N HIS A 113 0.68 -14.49 4.36
CA HIS A 113 -0.52 -15.28 4.57
C HIS A 113 -1.33 -14.75 5.77
N LEU A 114 -0.68 -14.44 6.89
CA LEU A 114 -1.35 -13.88 8.06
C LEU A 114 -2.02 -12.53 7.77
N ILE A 115 -1.38 -11.66 7.00
CA ILE A 115 -1.95 -10.37 6.58
C ILE A 115 -3.17 -10.57 5.69
N GLU A 116 -3.09 -11.50 4.73
CA GLU A 116 -4.20 -11.79 3.81
C GLU A 116 -5.39 -12.38 4.56
N THR A 117 -5.17 -13.39 5.41
CA THR A 117 -6.23 -13.97 6.26
C THR A 117 -6.87 -12.93 7.17
N ARG A 118 -6.09 -12.03 7.77
CA ARG A 118 -6.63 -10.96 8.62
C ARG A 118 -7.49 -9.98 7.83
N ALA A 119 -7.05 -9.57 6.64
CA ALA A 119 -7.83 -8.68 5.78
C ALA A 119 -9.13 -9.34 5.31
N GLU A 120 -9.11 -10.64 5.01
CA GLU A 120 -10.32 -11.43 4.70
C GLU A 120 -11.29 -11.44 5.88
N ALA A 121 -10.80 -11.74 7.09
CA ALA A 121 -11.61 -11.75 8.29
C ALA A 121 -12.26 -10.38 8.56
N VAL A 122 -11.51 -9.28 8.41
CA VAL A 122 -12.04 -7.92 8.57
C VAL A 122 -13.15 -7.64 7.55
N LEU A 123 -12.97 -8.04 6.29
CA LEU A 123 -14.01 -7.88 5.27
C LEU A 123 -15.26 -8.72 5.59
N ASP A 124 -15.07 -9.98 5.95
CA ASP A 124 -16.17 -10.92 6.23
C ASP A 124 -16.97 -10.52 7.47
N THR A 125 -16.29 -10.09 8.54
CA THR A 125 -16.96 -9.54 9.73
C THR A 125 -17.77 -8.31 9.36
N ALA A 126 -17.18 -7.34 8.65
CA ALA A 126 -17.88 -6.10 8.30
C ALA A 126 -19.07 -6.33 7.35
N LEU A 127 -18.98 -7.34 6.46
CA LEU A 127 -20.10 -7.78 5.63
C LEU A 127 -21.22 -8.40 6.45
N HIS A 128 -20.87 -9.24 7.43
CA HIS A 128 -21.82 -9.91 8.32
C HIS A 128 -22.55 -8.93 9.24
N THR A 129 -21.84 -7.93 9.76
CA THR A 129 -22.38 -6.90 10.66
C THR A 129 -22.97 -5.70 9.92
N HIS A 130 -22.95 -5.70 8.58
CA HIS A 130 -23.45 -4.62 7.73
C HIS A 130 -22.85 -3.25 8.09
N GLU A 131 -21.53 -3.19 8.30
CA GLU A 131 -20.88 -1.94 8.68
C GLU A 131 -21.09 -0.83 7.62
N PRO A 132 -21.21 0.45 8.06
CA PRO A 132 -21.53 1.56 7.16
C PRO A 132 -20.59 1.69 5.96
N TRP A 133 -19.30 1.44 6.17
CA TRP A 133 -18.30 1.56 5.10
C TRP A 133 -18.43 0.46 4.03
N VAL A 134 -18.96 -0.71 4.39
CA VAL A 134 -19.21 -1.81 3.45
C VAL A 134 -20.38 -1.48 2.54
N THR A 135 -21.40 -0.81 3.08
CA THR A 135 -22.53 -0.31 2.29
C THR A 135 -22.08 0.66 1.19
N ALA A 136 -21.06 1.48 1.48
CA ALA A 136 -20.47 2.40 0.51
C ALA A 136 -19.62 1.71 -0.59
N LEU A 137 -19.33 0.40 -0.47
CA LEU A 137 -18.66 -0.37 -1.53
C LEU A 137 -19.60 -0.74 -2.68
N GLY A 138 -20.92 -0.60 -2.50
CA GLY A 138 -21.92 -0.97 -3.49
C GLY A 138 -22.33 -2.45 -3.45
N PRO A 139 -23.27 -2.85 -4.32
CA PRO A 139 -23.91 -4.16 -4.25
C PRO A 139 -22.93 -5.29 -4.59
N ILE A 140 -23.07 -6.41 -3.88
CA ILE A 140 -22.30 -7.64 -4.12
C ILE A 140 -22.89 -8.34 -5.35
N PRO A 141 -22.11 -8.60 -6.42
CA PRO A 141 -22.61 -9.29 -7.61
C PRO A 141 -23.10 -10.70 -7.31
N ALA A 142 -24.11 -11.17 -8.06
CA ALA A 142 -24.78 -12.44 -7.80
C ALA A 142 -23.83 -13.65 -7.88
N THR A 143 -23.04 -13.82 -8.94
CA THR A 143 -22.14 -14.99 -9.07
C THR A 143 -20.94 -14.72 -9.99
N GLY A 144 -20.02 -15.70 -10.03
CA GLY A 144 -18.98 -15.77 -11.04
C GLY A 144 -17.82 -14.80 -10.87
N ARG A 145 -17.22 -14.42 -11.99
CA ARG A 145 -15.99 -13.61 -12.05
C ARG A 145 -16.17 -12.20 -11.48
N GLU A 146 -17.37 -11.63 -11.58
CA GLU A 146 -17.66 -10.30 -11.06
C GLU A 146 -17.65 -10.29 -9.54
N ARG A 147 -18.27 -11.28 -8.89
CA ARG A 147 -18.22 -11.43 -7.42
C ARG A 147 -16.79 -11.58 -6.93
N GLN A 148 -15.96 -12.37 -7.61
CA GLN A 148 -14.54 -12.53 -7.25
C GLN A 148 -13.76 -11.22 -7.40
N GLN A 149 -14.00 -10.47 -8.48
CA GLN A 149 -13.35 -9.17 -8.69
C GLN A 149 -13.82 -8.12 -7.68
N TRP A 150 -15.11 -8.10 -7.36
CA TRP A 150 -15.68 -7.27 -6.31
C TRP A 150 -15.00 -7.59 -4.97
N ARG A 151 -14.91 -8.87 -4.59
CA ARG A 151 -14.29 -9.30 -3.34
C ARG A 151 -12.81 -8.91 -3.28
N ARG A 152 -12.04 -9.10 -4.36
CA ARG A 152 -10.63 -8.66 -4.41
C ARG A 152 -10.48 -7.16 -4.18
N ARG A 153 -11.36 -6.33 -4.74
CA ARG A 153 -11.32 -4.86 -4.57
C ARG A 153 -11.76 -4.44 -3.18
N ALA A 154 -12.81 -5.06 -2.64
CA ALA A 154 -13.28 -4.84 -1.28
C ALA A 154 -12.20 -5.20 -0.26
N LEU A 155 -11.44 -6.27 -0.50
CA LEU A 155 -10.33 -6.72 0.34
C LEU A 155 -9.19 -5.70 0.40
N VAL A 156 -8.91 -4.95 -0.68
CA VAL A 156 -7.94 -3.85 -0.64
C VAL A 156 -8.38 -2.75 0.34
N VAL A 157 -9.68 -2.41 0.34
CA VAL A 157 -10.24 -1.42 1.27
C VAL A 157 -10.18 -1.94 2.71
N ALA A 158 -10.55 -3.20 2.93
CA ALA A 158 -10.45 -3.84 4.25
C ALA A 158 -9.01 -3.87 4.78
N ALA A 159 -8.05 -4.27 3.94
CA ALA A 159 -6.63 -4.26 4.28
C ALA A 159 -6.12 -2.86 4.62
N TYR A 160 -6.59 -1.81 3.90
CA TYR A 160 -6.23 -0.43 4.19
C TYR A 160 -6.79 0.01 5.55
N ARG A 161 -8.05 -0.31 5.83
CA ARG A 161 -8.69 0.01 7.12
C ARG A 161 -8.01 -0.71 8.29
N ASP A 162 -7.72 -2.00 8.18
CA ASP A 162 -7.00 -2.76 9.21
C ASP A 162 -5.58 -2.20 9.40
N ARG A 163 -4.86 -1.90 8.32
CA ARG A 163 -3.50 -1.37 8.41
C ARG A 163 -3.42 -0.05 9.17
N TYR A 164 -4.37 0.86 8.94
CA TYR A 164 -4.38 2.21 9.53
C TYR A 164 -5.38 2.35 10.68
N GLN A 165 -5.96 1.24 11.15
CA GLN A 165 -6.90 1.18 12.27
C GLN A 165 -8.08 2.16 12.10
N ILE A 166 -8.61 2.25 10.88
CA ILE A 166 -9.69 3.18 10.55
C ILE A 166 -11.03 2.60 11.03
N THR A 167 -11.66 3.30 11.95
CA THR A 167 -12.99 2.97 12.50
C THR A 167 -14.10 3.84 11.93
N ASP A 168 -13.76 4.90 11.20
CA ASP A 168 -14.71 5.82 10.59
C ASP A 168 -15.73 5.11 9.68
N PRO A 169 -16.97 5.61 9.60
CA PRO A 169 -17.98 5.06 8.69
C PRO A 169 -17.62 5.27 7.21
N ALA A 170 -16.75 6.23 6.90
CA ALA A 170 -16.22 6.43 5.55
C ALA A 170 -15.20 5.33 5.21
N PRO A 171 -15.25 4.70 4.01
CA PRO A 171 -14.36 3.60 3.65
C PRO A 171 -12.86 3.86 3.85
N LEU A 172 -12.41 5.09 3.62
CA LEU A 172 -10.98 5.44 3.62
C LEU A 172 -10.55 6.38 4.74
N GLY A 173 -11.45 6.73 5.66
CA GLY A 173 -11.18 7.64 6.77
C GLY A 173 -10.62 9.01 6.38
N SER A 174 -9.97 9.66 7.34
CA SER A 174 -9.36 10.99 7.24
C SER A 174 -8.14 11.06 6.30
N GLN A 175 -7.59 12.27 6.14
CA GLN A 175 -6.45 12.51 5.25
C GLN A 175 -5.20 11.74 5.72
N PRO A 176 -4.38 11.24 4.78
CA PRO A 176 -3.21 10.45 5.11
C PRO A 176 -2.09 11.29 5.74
N GLU A 177 -1.47 10.76 6.78
CA GLU A 177 -0.44 11.44 7.58
C GLU A 177 0.98 11.18 7.06
N SER A 178 1.18 10.07 6.32
CA SER A 178 2.50 9.67 5.79
C SER A 178 2.48 9.48 4.29
N THR A 179 3.66 9.58 3.65
CA THR A 179 3.83 9.22 2.23
C THR A 179 3.39 7.79 1.95
N ALA A 180 3.76 6.85 2.81
CA ALA A 180 3.33 5.46 2.70
C ALA A 180 1.80 5.33 2.68
N GLN A 181 1.10 6.04 3.57
CA GLN A 181 -0.35 6.05 3.61
C GLN A 181 -0.96 6.75 2.40
N LYS A 182 -0.34 7.80 1.84
CA LYS A 182 -0.80 8.42 0.59
C LYS A 182 -0.82 7.43 -0.57
N ILE A 183 0.23 6.61 -0.72
CA ILE A 183 0.32 5.60 -1.78
C ILE A 183 -0.71 4.49 -1.56
N ASP A 184 -0.79 3.97 -0.34
CA ASP A 184 -1.73 2.90 0.02
C ASP A 184 -3.19 3.38 -0.11
N ARG A 185 -3.47 4.62 0.29
CA ARG A 185 -4.77 5.28 0.08
C ARG A 185 -5.10 5.40 -1.40
N ALA A 186 -4.17 5.83 -2.25
CA ALA A 186 -4.41 5.92 -3.70
C ALA A 186 -4.78 4.57 -4.33
N ARG A 187 -4.19 3.46 -3.84
CA ARG A 187 -4.58 2.09 -4.24
C ARG A 187 -5.99 1.76 -3.80
N ALA A 188 -6.32 2.02 -2.53
CA ALA A 188 -7.65 1.79 -1.98
C ALA A 188 -8.73 2.65 -2.67
N GLU A 189 -8.45 3.92 -2.97
CA GLU A 189 -9.31 4.80 -3.77
C GLU A 189 -9.56 4.27 -5.17
N THR A 190 -8.54 3.70 -5.81
CA THR A 190 -8.69 3.07 -7.13
C THR A 190 -9.57 1.83 -7.07
N ALA A 191 -9.41 1.00 -6.03
CA ALA A 191 -10.27 -0.15 -5.80
C ALA A 191 -11.73 0.29 -5.56
N LEU A 192 -11.94 1.28 -4.68
CA LEU A 192 -13.26 1.84 -4.36
C LEU A 192 -13.96 2.46 -5.57
N ARG A 193 -13.27 3.28 -6.36
CA ARG A 193 -13.84 3.84 -7.61
C ARG A 193 -14.22 2.77 -8.62
N THR A 194 -13.48 1.66 -8.65
CA THR A 194 -13.78 0.55 -9.57
C THR A 194 -14.99 -0.27 -9.09
N LEU A 195 -15.22 -0.34 -7.77
CA LEU A 195 -16.42 -0.94 -7.20
C LEU A 195 -17.68 -0.11 -7.50
N ALA A 196 -17.56 1.22 -7.42
CA ALA A 196 -18.66 2.15 -7.70
C ALA A 196 -19.05 2.26 -9.19
N ARG A 197 -18.22 1.73 -10.10
CA ARG A 197 -18.51 1.75 -11.54
C ARG A 197 -19.38 0.54 -11.91
N PRO A 198 -20.56 0.75 -12.53
CA PRO A 198 -21.34 -0.36 -13.07
C PRO A 198 -20.51 -1.08 -14.14
N THR A 199 -20.53 -2.42 -14.13
CA THR A 199 -19.82 -3.28 -15.08
C THR A 199 -20.46 -3.17 -16.47
N ILE A 200 -20.14 -2.11 -17.23
CA ILE A 200 -20.56 -1.91 -18.64
C ILE A 200 -19.85 -2.91 -19.59
N HIS A 201 -19.18 -3.95 -19.07
CA HIS A 201 -18.29 -4.78 -19.87
C HIS A 201 -18.95 -5.98 -20.57
N ASP A 202 -20.23 -6.28 -20.32
CA ASP A 202 -20.86 -7.51 -20.82
C ASP A 202 -21.61 -7.35 -22.18
N GLU A 203 -21.87 -6.13 -22.65
CA GLU A 203 -22.60 -5.94 -23.93
C GLU A 203 -21.71 -6.04 -25.18
N ARG A 204 -20.39 -5.83 -25.06
CA ARG A 204 -19.48 -5.82 -26.23
C ARG A 204 -18.99 -7.20 -26.68
N ARG A 205 -19.49 -8.29 -26.08
CA ARG A 205 -19.03 -9.66 -26.39
C ARG A 205 -20.16 -10.64 -26.71
N ARG A 206 -21.31 -10.18 -27.21
CA ARG A 206 -22.23 -11.05 -27.95
C ARG A 206 -21.68 -11.25 -29.38
N PRO A 207 -21.24 -12.46 -29.76
CA PRO A 207 -21.06 -12.76 -31.18
C PRO A 207 -22.43 -12.67 -31.85
N ALA A 208 -22.49 -11.96 -32.98
CA ALA A 208 -23.70 -11.86 -33.79
C ALA A 208 -24.21 -13.26 -34.16
N PRO A 209 -25.53 -13.51 -34.15
CA PRO A 209 -26.08 -14.77 -34.62
C PRO A 209 -25.72 -14.92 -36.10
N GLN A 210 -24.90 -15.92 -36.42
CA GLN A 210 -24.62 -16.30 -37.79
C GLN A 210 -25.92 -16.80 -38.41
N ALA A 211 -26.49 -15.99 -39.29
CA ALA A 211 -27.66 -16.36 -40.07
C ALA A 211 -27.30 -17.56 -40.96
N SER A 212 -28.01 -18.66 -40.73
CA SER A 212 -28.03 -19.85 -41.55
C SER A 212 -28.23 -19.52 -43.02
N ARG A 213 -27.31 -19.93 -43.89
CA ARG A 213 -27.57 -20.06 -45.32
C ARG A 213 -27.51 -21.55 -45.66
N GLN A 214 -28.69 -22.19 -45.61
CA GLN A 214 -28.95 -23.38 -46.40
C GLN A 214 -29.00 -22.95 -47.87
N LEU A 215 -28.24 -23.63 -48.72
CA LEU A 215 -28.42 -23.60 -50.17
C LEU A 215 -28.83 -25.00 -50.60
N VAL A 216 -29.97 -25.02 -51.29
CA VAL A 216 -30.55 -26.10 -52.07
C VAL A 216 -29.64 -26.44 -53.25
#